data_AF-A0A0A2X3R5-F1
#
_entry.id   AF-A0A0A2X3R5-F1
#
_cell.length_a   1.000
_cell.length_b   1.000
_cell.length_c   1.000
_cell.angle_alpha   90.00
_cell.angle_beta   90.00
_cell.angle_gamma   90.00
#
_symmetry.space_group_name_H-M   'P 1'
#
loop_
_entity.id
_entity.type
_entity.pdbx_description
1 polymer ?
#
loop_
_entity_poly.entity_id
_entity_poly.type
_entity_poly.pdbx_seq_one_letter_code
_entity_poly.pdbx_strand_id
1 'polypeptide(L)'
;MDIRGGDLRSYYAGFTRRALPDGAIWRLSLASSCLPVEHPGYMAWLTTVSGTERFCPKLQQWAIGLGATIARMKPRLRTRARTFVASYDHTWGRQASLDGLSVALFGADTVPATLARSEEFGCDRDAYARIRNFVAGAILLASWQYEDALSWAHKVARDS
;
A
#
# COMPACT_ATOMS: atom_id res chain seq x y z
N MET A 1 5.54 18.39 5.84
CA MET A 1 6.09 19.56 5.11
C MET A 1 4.92 20.50 4.86
N ASP A 2 5.00 21.74 5.32
CA ASP A 2 3.85 22.66 5.45
C ASP A 2 3.58 23.46 4.16
N ILE A 3 2.39 23.32 3.60
CA ILE A 3 1.92 24.09 2.44
C ILE A 3 0.77 24.99 2.94
N ARG A 4 1.16 26.15 3.52
CA ARG A 4 0.27 27.19 4.09
C ARG A 4 -0.60 26.74 5.28
N GLY A 5 0.03 26.24 6.35
CA GLY A 5 -0.62 25.97 7.63
C GLY A 5 -1.60 24.81 7.62
N GLY A 6 -1.59 23.97 6.58
CA GLY A 6 -2.46 22.83 6.43
C GLY A 6 -1.68 21.61 5.93
N ASP A 7 -1.74 20.53 6.71
CA ASP A 7 -1.23 19.23 6.30
C ASP A 7 -1.90 18.77 4.98
N LEU A 8 -1.12 18.28 4.01
CA LEU A 8 -1.63 17.73 2.73
C LEU A 8 -2.72 16.71 3.00
N ARG A 9 -2.54 15.89 4.04
CA ARG A 9 -3.51 14.88 4.43
C ARG A 9 -4.82 15.54 4.88
N SER A 10 -4.78 16.58 5.70
CA SER A 10 -5.96 17.34 6.11
C SER A 10 -6.72 17.95 4.92
N TYR A 11 -6.00 18.45 3.90
CA TYR A 11 -6.63 19.03 2.72
C TYR A 11 -7.46 18.00 1.92
N TYR A 12 -6.93 16.79 1.77
CA TYR A 12 -7.54 15.71 1.01
C TYR A 12 -8.42 14.76 1.86
N ALA A 13 -8.47 14.92 3.18
CA ALA A 13 -9.26 14.05 4.08
C ALA A 13 -10.74 13.98 3.72
N GLY A 14 -11.29 15.03 3.10
CA GLY A 14 -12.67 15.09 2.64
C GLY A 14 -12.94 14.45 1.28
N PHE A 15 -11.98 13.79 0.61
CA PHE A 15 -12.09 13.31 -0.77
C PHE A 15 -13.34 12.43 -1.04
N THR A 16 -13.86 11.75 -0.03
CA THR A 16 -15.08 10.92 -0.15
C THR A 16 -16.35 11.57 0.38
N ARG A 17 -16.22 12.76 0.99
CA ARG A 17 -17.33 13.49 1.65
C ARG A 17 -17.69 14.80 0.94
N ARG A 18 -16.82 15.30 0.05
CA ARG A 18 -17.04 16.51 -0.73
C ARG A 18 -16.36 16.42 -2.09
N ALA A 19 -16.85 17.18 -3.06
CA ALA A 19 -16.14 17.39 -4.31
C ALA A 19 -14.81 18.12 -4.03
N LEU A 20 -13.74 17.66 -4.68
CA LEU A 20 -12.47 18.38 -4.70
C LEU A 20 -12.53 19.50 -5.74
N PRO A 21 -11.89 20.66 -5.48
CA PRO A 21 -11.76 21.71 -6.49
C PRO A 21 -10.86 21.23 -7.65
N ASP A 22 -11.06 21.79 -8.84
CA ASP A 22 -10.34 21.40 -10.06
C ASP A 22 -8.81 21.43 -9.90
N GLY A 23 -8.28 22.45 -9.22
CA GLY A 23 -6.85 22.54 -8.94
C GLY A 23 -6.33 21.39 -8.06
N ALA A 24 -7.16 20.82 -7.19
CA ALA A 24 -6.78 19.63 -6.42
C ALA A 24 -6.82 18.37 -7.30
N ILE A 25 -7.84 18.23 -8.15
CA ILE A 25 -7.95 17.13 -9.11
C ILE A 25 -6.76 17.14 -10.08
N TRP A 26 -6.39 18.32 -10.57
CA TRP A 26 -5.23 18.50 -11.44
C TRP A 26 -3.93 18.09 -10.74
N ARG A 27 -3.71 18.49 -9.48
CA ARG A 27 -2.50 18.08 -8.71
C ARG A 27 -2.45 16.58 -8.45
N LEU A 28 -3.57 15.96 -8.10
CA LEU A 28 -3.65 14.50 -7.94
C LEU A 28 -3.30 13.77 -9.25
N SER A 29 -3.77 14.31 -10.38
CA SER A 29 -3.53 13.77 -11.72
C SER A 29 -2.06 13.95 -12.13
N LEU A 30 -1.50 15.14 -11.89
CA LEU A 30 -0.08 15.45 -12.15
C LEU A 30 0.84 14.54 -11.32
N ALA A 31 0.57 14.38 -10.02
CA ALA A 31 1.32 13.47 -9.16
C ALA A 31 1.30 12.02 -9.67
N SER A 32 0.13 11.55 -10.11
CA SER A 32 -0.02 10.19 -10.65
C SER A 32 0.76 10.00 -11.96
N SER A 33 0.87 11.04 -12.79
CA SER A 33 1.59 11.00 -14.08
C SER A 33 3.11 10.83 -13.93
N CYS A 34 3.67 11.17 -12.77
CA CYS A 34 5.10 11.03 -12.47
C CYS A 34 5.49 9.64 -11.99
N LEU A 35 4.52 8.75 -11.79
CA LEU A 35 4.73 7.39 -11.31
C LEU A 35 4.46 6.38 -12.44
N PRO A 36 4.96 5.14 -12.31
CA PRO A 36 4.65 4.09 -13.27
C PRO A 36 3.15 3.93 -13.49
N VAL A 37 2.78 3.48 -14.69
CA VAL A 37 1.39 3.13 -15.02
C VAL A 37 0.88 2.10 -14.01
N GLU A 38 -0.34 2.30 -13.51
CA GLU A 38 -0.98 1.46 -12.48
C GLU A 38 -0.27 1.44 -11.11
N HIS A 39 0.56 2.43 -10.80
CA HIS A 39 1.18 2.55 -9.48
C HIS A 39 0.12 2.59 -8.35
N PRO A 40 0.21 1.75 -7.31
CA PRO A 40 -0.84 1.61 -6.29
C PRO A 40 -0.89 2.79 -5.31
N GLY A 41 0.15 3.62 -5.28
CA GLY A 41 0.33 4.70 -4.31
C GLY A 41 -0.83 5.69 -4.25
N TYR A 42 -1.42 6.06 -5.39
CA TYR A 42 -2.61 6.93 -5.44
C TYR A 42 -3.77 6.35 -4.64
N MET A 43 -4.10 5.08 -4.91
CA MET A 43 -5.22 4.38 -4.25
C MET A 43 -4.95 4.19 -2.77
N ALA A 44 -3.73 3.77 -2.41
CA ALA A 44 -3.34 3.56 -1.02
C ALA A 44 -3.39 4.87 -0.22
N TRP A 45 -2.74 5.93 -0.73
CA TRP A 45 -2.68 7.23 -0.06
C TRP A 45 -4.06 7.85 0.14
N LEU A 46 -4.92 7.87 -0.89
CA LEU A 46 -6.28 8.39 -0.74
C LEU A 46 -7.16 7.55 0.18
N THR A 47 -6.99 6.22 0.20
CA THR A 47 -7.74 5.35 1.12
C THR A 47 -7.40 5.70 2.57
N THR A 48 -6.10 5.82 2.88
CA THR A 48 -5.64 6.20 4.22
C THR A 48 -6.10 7.60 4.60
N VAL A 49 -5.95 8.58 3.71
CA VAL A 49 -6.27 9.99 4.01
C VAL A 49 -7.77 10.23 4.13
N SER A 50 -8.59 9.58 3.31
CA SER A 50 -10.05 9.71 3.37
C SER A 50 -10.72 8.88 4.48
N GLY A 51 -9.95 8.01 5.15
CA GLY A 51 -10.48 7.10 6.17
C GLY A 51 -11.57 6.16 5.64
N THR A 52 -11.49 5.77 4.37
CA THR A 52 -12.50 4.90 3.75
C THR A 52 -12.28 3.45 4.16
N GLU A 53 -13.30 2.84 4.74
CA GLU A 53 -13.27 1.43 5.20
C GLU A 53 -13.31 0.40 4.05
N ARG A 54 -13.70 0.83 2.85
CA ARG A 54 -13.81 -0.05 1.68
C ARG A 54 -12.53 -0.04 0.87
N PHE A 55 -11.84 -1.16 0.86
CA PHE A 55 -10.72 -1.39 -0.05
C PHE A 55 -11.16 -1.18 -1.51
N CYS A 56 -10.39 -0.39 -2.27
CA CYS A 56 -10.50 -0.45 -3.72
C CYS A 56 -10.18 -1.88 -4.18
N PRO A 57 -11.09 -2.58 -4.92
CA PRO A 57 -10.84 -3.95 -5.38
C PRO A 57 -9.52 -4.10 -6.14
N LYS A 58 -9.11 -3.07 -6.89
CA LYS A 58 -7.82 -3.04 -7.59
C LYS A 58 -6.62 -3.09 -6.63
N LEU A 59 -6.70 -2.40 -5.49
CA LEU A 59 -5.63 -2.41 -4.49
C LEU A 59 -5.50 -3.78 -3.80
N GLN A 60 -6.63 -4.45 -3.54
CA GLN A 60 -6.61 -5.83 -3.05
C GLN A 60 -5.97 -6.79 -4.05
N GLN A 61 -6.38 -6.71 -5.32
CA GLN A 61 -5.82 -7.55 -6.38
C GLN A 61 -4.32 -7.32 -6.53
N TRP A 62 -3.88 -6.06 -6.48
CA TRP A 62 -2.46 -5.72 -6.49
C TRP A 62 -1.71 -6.34 -5.31
N ALA A 63 -2.23 -6.23 -4.08
CA ALA A 63 -1.60 -6.79 -2.88
C ALA A 63 -1.51 -8.33 -2.92
N ILE A 64 -2.56 -9.00 -3.41
CA ILE A 64 -2.57 -10.46 -3.59
C ILE A 64 -1.56 -10.87 -4.67
N GLY A 65 -1.54 -10.18 -5.81
CA GLY A 65 -0.59 -10.41 -6.89
C GLY A 65 0.86 -10.22 -6.43
N LEU A 66 1.13 -9.18 -5.66
CA LEU A 66 2.45 -8.92 -5.07
C LEU A 66 2.88 -10.06 -4.14
N GLY A 67 2.00 -10.49 -3.22
CA GLY A 67 2.30 -11.59 -2.28
C GLY A 67 2.60 -12.90 -3.00
N ALA A 68 1.82 -13.24 -4.03
CA ALA A 68 2.07 -14.43 -4.85
C ALA A 68 3.39 -14.32 -5.63
N THR A 69 3.71 -13.13 -6.15
CA THR A 69 4.94 -12.87 -6.91
C THR A 69 6.17 -12.97 -6.01
N ILE A 70 6.18 -12.28 -4.86
CA ILE A 70 7.33 -12.27 -3.95
C ILE A 70 7.58 -13.64 -3.35
N ALA A 71 6.54 -14.42 -3.03
CA ALA A 71 6.69 -15.78 -2.52
C ALA A 71 7.51 -16.67 -3.47
N ARG A 72 7.31 -16.50 -4.78
CA ARG A 72 7.99 -17.27 -5.84
C ARG A 72 9.34 -16.66 -6.25
N MET A 73 9.63 -15.43 -5.85
CA MET A 73 10.92 -14.82 -6.13
C MET A 73 12.04 -15.64 -5.49
N LYS A 74 13.14 -15.78 -6.24
CA LYS A 74 14.36 -16.44 -5.79
C LYS A 74 15.50 -15.41 -5.74
N PRO A 75 15.50 -14.49 -4.76
CA PRO A 75 16.58 -13.53 -4.64
C PRO A 75 17.92 -14.26 -4.51
N ARG A 76 18.92 -13.81 -5.27
CA ARG A 76 20.29 -14.32 -5.17
C ARG A 76 20.92 -13.77 -3.89
N LEU A 77 20.78 -14.48 -2.79
CA LEU A 77 21.58 -14.27 -1.59
C LEU A 77 22.88 -15.07 -1.73
N ARG A 78 23.97 -14.37 -2.05
CA ARG A 78 25.31 -14.95 -2.31
C ARG A 78 25.30 -15.93 -3.50
N THR A 79 25.58 -17.22 -3.24
CA THR A 79 25.86 -18.26 -4.25
C THR A 79 24.68 -19.20 -4.51
N ARG A 80 23.56 -19.08 -3.80
CA ARG A 80 22.36 -19.92 -4.02
C ARG A 80 21.08 -19.09 -4.01
N ALA A 81 20.30 -19.20 -5.07
CA ALA A 81 18.96 -18.64 -5.13
C ALA A 81 18.02 -19.49 -4.26
N ARG A 82 17.38 -18.89 -3.26
CA ARG A 82 16.39 -19.57 -2.40
C ARG A 82 15.04 -18.90 -2.60
N THR A 83 13.99 -19.72 -2.70
CA THR A 83 12.60 -19.25 -2.72
C THR A 83 12.35 -18.43 -1.45
N PHE A 84 11.76 -17.24 -1.62
CA PHE A 84 11.52 -16.31 -0.51
C PHE A 84 10.66 -16.95 0.61
N VAL A 85 9.61 -17.68 0.20
CA VAL A 85 8.77 -18.48 1.08
C VAL A 85 8.48 -19.84 0.44
N ALA A 86 9.13 -20.90 0.93
CA ALA A 86 9.06 -22.23 0.33
C ALA A 86 7.71 -22.94 0.58
N SER A 87 7.05 -22.67 1.70
CA SER A 87 5.77 -23.26 2.11
C SER A 87 4.53 -22.51 1.57
N TYR A 88 4.71 -21.62 0.60
CA TYR A 88 3.64 -20.76 0.09
C TYR A 88 2.48 -21.58 -0.49
N ASP A 89 1.27 -21.31 0.03
CA ASP A 89 0.01 -21.75 -0.56
C ASP A 89 -0.89 -20.53 -0.84
N HIS A 90 -1.71 -20.63 -1.88
CA HIS A 90 -2.57 -19.53 -2.32
C HIS A 90 -3.65 -19.16 -1.29
N THR A 91 -4.12 -20.10 -0.49
CA THR A 91 -5.21 -19.90 0.47
C THR A 91 -4.78 -18.96 1.57
N TRP A 92 -3.73 -19.33 2.32
CA TRP A 92 -3.20 -18.50 3.40
C TRP A 92 -2.39 -17.32 2.85
N GLY A 93 -1.72 -17.48 1.71
CA GLY A 93 -0.94 -16.40 1.08
C GLY A 93 -1.80 -15.22 0.65
N ARG A 94 -3.01 -15.48 0.16
CA ARG A 94 -4.01 -14.43 -0.12
C ARG A 94 -4.37 -13.67 1.14
N GLN A 95 -4.65 -14.37 2.24
CA GLN A 95 -5.00 -13.72 3.50
C GLN A 95 -3.82 -12.92 4.07
N ALA A 96 -2.60 -13.46 4.01
CA ALA A 96 -1.39 -12.74 4.44
C ALA A 96 -1.20 -11.42 3.66
N SER A 97 -1.45 -11.42 2.35
CA SER A 97 -1.45 -10.19 1.54
C SER A 97 -2.51 -9.18 1.96
N LEU A 98 -3.74 -9.63 2.24
CA LEU A 98 -4.84 -8.76 2.65
C LEU A 98 -4.64 -8.20 4.06
N ASP A 99 -4.10 -9.02 4.97
CA ASP A 99 -3.69 -8.55 6.30
C ASP A 99 -2.57 -7.53 6.16
N GLY A 100 -1.58 -7.75 5.29
CA GLY A 100 -0.49 -6.81 5.03
C GLY A 100 -0.99 -5.47 4.49
N LEU A 101 -1.94 -5.51 3.56
CA LEU A 101 -2.64 -4.32 3.07
C LEU A 101 -3.36 -3.58 4.21
N SER A 102 -4.12 -4.30 5.04
CA SER A 102 -4.89 -3.71 6.14
C SER A 102 -3.98 -3.06 7.19
N VAL A 103 -2.87 -3.72 7.54
CA VAL A 103 -1.84 -3.18 8.44
C VAL A 103 -1.27 -1.86 7.89
N ALA A 104 -0.96 -1.79 6.60
CA ALA A 104 -0.41 -0.58 6.01
C ALA A 104 -1.41 0.59 5.96
N LEU A 105 -2.69 0.30 5.74
CA LEU A 105 -3.71 1.34 5.59
C LEU A 105 -4.27 1.83 6.93
N PHE A 106 -4.41 0.93 7.92
CA PHE A 106 -5.20 1.17 9.13
C PHE A 106 -4.48 0.82 10.44
N GLY A 107 -3.26 0.25 10.36
CA GLY A 107 -2.48 -0.13 11.52
C GLY A 107 -2.65 -1.59 11.94
N ALA A 108 -1.72 -2.05 12.79
CA ALA A 108 -1.57 -3.46 13.15
C ALA A 108 -2.76 -4.06 13.91
N ASP A 109 -3.47 -3.23 14.69
CA ASP A 109 -4.57 -3.68 15.55
C ASP A 109 -5.84 -4.03 14.78
N THR A 110 -5.86 -3.78 13.47
CA THR A 110 -7.00 -4.08 12.59
C THR A 110 -7.05 -5.52 12.08
N VAL A 111 -5.99 -6.30 12.35
CA VAL A 111 -5.89 -7.70 11.91
C VAL A 111 -5.50 -8.60 13.07
N PRO A 112 -5.88 -9.90 13.05
CA PRO A 112 -5.41 -10.85 14.03
C PRO A 112 -3.87 -10.95 14.05
N ALA A 113 -3.32 -11.28 15.22
CA ALA A 113 -1.88 -11.51 15.37
C ALA A 113 -1.39 -12.63 14.44
N THR A 114 -0.11 -12.56 14.03
CA THR A 114 0.48 -13.54 13.11
C THR A 114 0.31 -14.97 13.60
N LEU A 115 0.48 -15.20 14.91
CA LEU A 115 0.37 -16.52 15.51
C LEU A 115 -1.04 -17.10 15.30
N ALA A 116 -2.06 -16.33 15.65
CA ALA A 116 -3.45 -16.73 15.47
C ALA A 116 -3.78 -17.05 14.01
N ARG A 117 -3.30 -16.23 13.05
CA ARG A 117 -3.47 -16.51 11.62
C ARG A 117 -2.73 -17.76 11.18
N SER A 118 -1.50 -17.95 11.62
CA SER A 118 -0.73 -19.14 11.23
C SER A 118 -1.36 -20.43 11.76
N GLU A 119 -1.97 -20.40 12.94
CA GLU A 119 -2.72 -21.51 13.51
C GLU A 119 -4.03 -21.76 12.75
N GLU A 120 -4.80 -20.70 12.46
CA GLU A 120 -6.04 -20.75 11.68
C GLU A 120 -5.84 -21.41 10.31
N PHE A 121 -4.74 -21.08 9.63
CA PHE A 121 -4.43 -21.60 8.30
C PHE A 121 -3.50 -22.82 8.30
N GLY A 122 -3.04 -23.28 9.47
CA GLY A 122 -2.08 -24.39 9.58
C GLY A 122 -0.78 -24.17 8.82
N CYS A 123 -0.27 -22.93 8.75
CA CYS A 123 0.92 -22.57 8.01
C CYS A 123 2.09 -22.16 8.92
N ASP A 124 3.31 -22.10 8.37
CA ASP A 124 4.47 -21.60 9.10
C ASP A 124 4.29 -20.11 9.45
N ARG A 125 4.47 -19.77 10.73
CA ARG A 125 4.27 -18.41 11.25
C ARG A 125 5.19 -17.39 10.60
N ASP A 126 6.45 -17.76 10.40
CA ASP A 126 7.45 -16.83 9.86
C ASP A 126 7.23 -16.62 8.35
N ALA A 127 6.78 -17.65 7.62
CA ALA A 127 6.33 -17.56 6.24
C ALA A 127 5.13 -16.61 6.09
N TYR A 128 4.11 -16.74 6.95
CA TYR A 128 2.96 -15.84 6.98
C TYR A 128 3.39 -14.39 7.25
N ALA A 129 4.20 -14.19 8.31
CA ALA A 129 4.73 -12.89 8.69
C ALA A 129 5.51 -12.22 7.56
N ARG A 130 6.36 -12.98 6.84
CA ARG A 130 7.16 -12.44 5.72
C ARG A 130 6.30 -11.88 4.61
N ILE A 131 5.29 -12.62 4.14
CA ILE A 131 4.38 -12.14 3.08
C ILE A 131 3.62 -10.91 3.58
N ARG A 132 3.01 -11.00 4.76
CA ARG A 132 2.25 -9.90 5.36
C ARG A 132 3.08 -8.62 5.47
N ASN A 133 4.25 -8.72 6.09
CA ASN A 133 5.11 -7.57 6.36
C ASN A 133 5.72 -7.00 5.08
N PHE A 134 6.04 -7.86 4.10
CA PHE A 134 6.53 -7.40 2.80
C PHE A 134 5.47 -6.58 2.06
N VAL A 135 4.23 -7.09 1.98
CA VAL A 135 3.12 -6.37 1.35
C VAL A 135 2.84 -5.06 2.09
N ALA A 136 2.83 -5.08 3.42
CA ALA A 136 2.65 -3.87 4.22
C ALA A 136 3.72 -2.81 3.91
N GLY A 137 4.99 -3.21 3.90
CA GLY A 137 6.11 -2.32 3.56
C GLY A 137 6.02 -1.77 2.14
N ALA A 138 5.62 -2.59 1.16
CA ALA A 138 5.47 -2.16 -0.22
C ALA A 138 4.34 -1.12 -0.40
N ILE A 139 3.21 -1.30 0.30
CA ILE A 139 2.10 -0.34 0.28
C ILE A 139 2.49 0.99 0.95
N LEU A 140 3.20 0.95 2.08
CA LEU A 140 3.70 2.14 2.75
C LEU A 140 4.67 2.92 1.84
N LEU A 141 5.61 2.20 1.21
CA LEU A 141 6.56 2.81 0.25
C LEU A 141 5.83 3.45 -0.92
N ALA A 142 4.87 2.75 -1.53
CA ALA A 142 4.10 3.30 -2.64
C ALA A 142 3.29 4.54 -2.23
N SER A 143 2.74 4.55 -1.01
CA SER A 143 2.01 5.70 -0.48
C SER A 143 2.93 6.90 -0.28
N TRP A 144 4.15 6.70 0.24
CA TRP A 144 5.16 7.75 0.37
C TRP A 144 5.62 8.29 -0.98
N GLN A 145 5.90 7.41 -1.95
CA GLN A 145 6.26 7.83 -3.31
C GLN A 145 5.18 8.72 -3.94
N TYR A 146 3.90 8.39 -3.70
CA TYR A 146 2.79 9.22 -4.15
C TYR A 146 2.70 10.54 -3.40
N GLU A 147 2.87 10.54 -2.08
CA GLU A 147 2.87 11.75 -1.25
C GLU A 147 3.98 12.72 -1.65
N ASP A 148 5.17 12.21 -1.97
CA ASP A 148 6.30 13.00 -2.47
C ASP A 148 5.99 13.61 -3.84
N ALA A 149 5.44 12.82 -4.77
CA ALA A 149 5.00 13.31 -6.09
C ALA A 149 3.90 14.38 -5.95
N LEU A 150 2.98 14.21 -5.00
CA LEU A 150 1.91 15.17 -4.72
C LEU A 150 2.44 16.47 -4.10
N SER A 151 3.41 16.37 -3.19
CA SER A 151 4.13 17.50 -2.62
C SER A 151 4.84 18.31 -3.71
N TRP A 152 5.48 17.62 -4.66
CA TRP A 152 6.07 18.26 -5.85
C TRP A 152 5.01 18.93 -6.73
N ALA A 153 3.90 18.27 -7.04
CA ALA A 153 2.82 18.84 -7.87
C ALA A 153 2.21 20.11 -7.25
N HIS A 154 2.12 20.17 -5.91
CA HIS A 154 1.71 21.38 -5.19
C HIS A 154 2.72 22.52 -5.29
N LYS A 155 4.03 22.22 -5.36
CA LYS A 155 5.07 23.24 -5.55
C LYS A 155 5.02 23.83 -6.96
N VAL A 156 4.94 22.98 -7.99
CA VAL A 156 4.83 23.43 -9.40
C VAL A 156 3.66 24.39 -9.60
N ALA A 157 2.50 24.07 -9.02
CA ALA A 157 1.30 24.90 -9.10
C ALA A 157 1.43 26.30 -8.48
N ARG A 158 2.45 26.54 -7.64
CA ARG A 158 2.69 27.84 -6.99
C ARG A 158 3.61 28.74 -7.81
N ASP A 159 4.40 28.14 -8.69
CA ASP A 159 5.38 28.83 -9.54
C ASP A 159 4.81 29.13 -10.95
N SER A 160 3.54 28.76 -11.18
CA SER A 160 2.76 29.00 -12.40
C SER A 160 1.82 30.20 -12.21
#